data_AF-A0A7V6V3V8-F1
#
_entry.id   AF-A0A7V6V3V8-F1
#
_cell.length_a   1.000
_cell.length_b   1.000
_cell.length_c   1.000
_cell.angle_alpha   90.00
_cell.angle_beta   90.00
_cell.angle_gamma   90.00
#
_symmetry.space_group_name_H-M   'P 1'
#
loop_
_entity.id
_entity.type
_entity.pdbx_description
1 polymer ?
#
loop_
_entity_poly.entity_id
_entity_poly.type
_entity_poly.pdbx_seq_one_letter_code
_entity_poly.pdbx_strand_id
1 'polypeptide(L)'
;MTNFLPAGIINETISDISQRTAETRQHLAAGRMEEVARGLIEIENMALDLRVFIEGFSCQPLIYTGSGSTEEVINRLEWALTFMEEDPAVLADFCRKNK
;
A
#
# COMPACT_ATOMS: atom_id res chain seq x y z
N MET A 1 -0.22 -9.69 -17.96
CA MET A 1 -0.75 -9.77 -16.57
C MET A 1 0.29 -9.09 -15.71
N THR A 2 -0.07 -8.06 -14.94
CA THR A 2 0.91 -7.30 -14.15
C THR A 2 1.34 -8.12 -12.94
N ASN A 3 2.63 -8.10 -12.60
CA ASN A 3 3.12 -8.80 -11.39
C ASN A 3 2.80 -8.03 -10.10
N PHE A 4 2.32 -6.80 -10.24
CA PHE A 4 2.08 -5.87 -9.15
C PHE A 4 0.60 -5.51 -9.07
N LEU A 5 0.07 -5.52 -7.85
CA LEU A 5 -1.29 -5.11 -7.55
C LEU A 5 -1.36 -3.59 -7.39
N PRO A 6 -2.41 -2.92 -7.87
CA PRO A 6 -2.66 -1.53 -7.55
C PRO A 6 -2.82 -1.39 -6.02
N ALA A 7 -2.01 -0.54 -5.39
CA ALA A 7 -2.08 -0.28 -3.94
C ALA A 7 -3.36 0.45 -3.50
N GLY A 8 -4.31 0.68 -4.42
CA GLY A 8 -5.54 1.45 -4.22
C GLY A 8 -6.34 0.95 -3.03
N ILE A 9 -6.65 -0.35 -2.97
CA ILE A 9 -7.46 -0.94 -1.89
C ILE A 9 -6.82 -0.71 -0.51
N ILE A 10 -5.51 -0.94 -0.38
CA ILE A 10 -4.79 -0.76 0.89
C ILE A 10 -4.83 0.72 1.31
N ASN A 11 -4.57 1.64 0.38
CA ASN A 11 -4.55 3.07 0.65
C ASN A 11 -5.94 3.63 0.99
N GLU A 12 -6.98 3.14 0.32
CA GLU A 12 -8.38 3.47 0.61
C GLU A 12 -8.75 3.01 2.02
N THR A 13 -8.49 1.73 2.36
CA THR A 13 -8.79 1.21 3.71
C THR A 13 -8.02 1.94 4.81
N ILE A 14 -6.74 2.30 4.59
CA ILE A 14 -5.97 3.12 5.54
C ILE A 14 -6.59 4.51 5.71
N SER A 15 -7.08 5.10 4.62
CA SER A 15 -7.77 6.40 4.66
C SER A 15 -9.07 6.31 5.45
N ASP A 16 -9.87 5.26 5.25
CA ASP A 16 -11.11 5.01 5.97
C ASP A 16 -10.86 4.82 7.48
N ILE A 17 -9.85 4.03 7.86
CA ILE A 17 -9.42 3.86 9.25
C ILE A 17 -9.03 5.22 9.85
N SER A 18 -8.27 6.03 9.12
CA SER A 18 -7.82 7.35 9.57
C SER A 18 -9.00 8.31 9.78
N GLN A 19 -9.95 8.32 8.84
CA GLN A 19 -11.17 9.11 8.95
C GLN A 19 -12.00 8.67 10.16
N ARG A 20 -12.26 7.37 10.31
CA ARG A 20 -13.07 6.86 11.42
C ARG A 20 -12.43 7.11 12.77
N THR A 21 -11.10 7.06 12.84
CA THR A 21 -10.34 7.45 14.03
C THR A 21 -10.54 8.92 14.38
N ALA A 22 -10.54 9.81 13.37
CA ALA A 22 -10.78 11.23 13.59
C ALA A 22 -12.21 11.50 14.08
N GLU A 23 -13.21 10.86 13.49
CA GLU A 23 -14.61 10.92 13.94
C GLU A 23 -14.76 10.44 15.38
N THR A 24 -14.19 9.27 15.70
CA THR A 24 -14.20 8.68 17.05
C THR A 24 -13.58 9.63 18.08
N ARG A 25 -12.51 10.33 17.73
CA ARG A 25 -11.89 11.36 18.58
C ARG A 25 -12.82 12.55 18.84
N GLN A 26 -13.63 12.95 17.85
CA GLN A 26 -14.65 13.99 18.05
C GLN A 26 -15.76 13.53 18.98
N HIS A 27 -16.21 12.26 18.89
CA HIS A 27 -17.16 11.69 19.84
C HIS A 27 -16.60 11.67 21.27
N LEU A 28 -15.32 11.32 21.43
CA LEU A 28 -14.63 11.35 22.72
C LEU A 28 -14.60 12.76 23.32
N ALA A 29 -14.23 13.76 22.52
CA ALA A 29 -14.22 15.16 22.95
C ALA A 29 -15.62 15.68 23.34
N ALA A 30 -16.67 15.12 22.73
CA ALA A 30 -18.07 15.45 23.03
C ALA A 30 -18.67 14.64 24.19
N GLY A 31 -17.91 13.74 24.84
CA GLY A 31 -18.39 12.88 25.92
C GLY A 31 -19.38 11.79 25.47
N ARG A 32 -19.46 11.52 24.16
CA ARG A 32 -20.36 10.55 23.54
C ARG A 32 -19.76 9.14 23.58
N MET A 33 -19.73 8.56 24.78
CA MET A 33 -18.99 7.33 25.07
C MET A 33 -19.54 6.08 24.36
N GLU A 34 -20.84 6.02 24.06
CA GLU A 34 -21.42 4.89 23.33
C GLU A 34 -20.90 4.86 21.88
N GLU A 35 -20.86 6.02 21.23
CA GLU A 35 -20.33 6.20 19.88
C GLU A 35 -18.81 5.99 19.84
N VAL A 36 -18.10 6.36 20.91
CA VAL A 36 -16.67 6.03 21.05
C VAL A 36 -16.46 4.52 21.09
N ALA A 37 -17.19 3.80 21.95
CA ALA A 37 -17.06 2.35 22.05
C ALA A 37 -17.34 1.66 20.71
N ARG A 38 -18.39 2.11 20.01
CA ARG A 38 -18.74 1.62 18.67
C ARG A 38 -17.66 1.94 17.64
N GLY A 39 -17.18 3.17 17.61
CA GLY A 39 -16.12 3.61 16.68
C GLY A 39 -14.82 2.83 16.87
N LEU A 40 -14.43 2.52 18.11
CA LEU A 40 -13.26 1.70 18.39
C LEU A 40 -13.39 0.26 17.84
N ILE A 41 -14.56 -0.37 18.03
CA ILE A 41 -14.83 -1.72 17.49
C ILE A 41 -14.76 -1.71 15.95
N GLU A 42 -15.33 -0.69 15.31
CA GLU A 42 -15.29 -0.59 13.85
C GLU A 42 -13.87 -0.37 13.32
N ILE A 43 -13.06 0.46 13.99
CA ILE A 43 -11.65 0.66 13.64
C ILE A 43 -10.86 -0.65 13.78
N GLU A 44 -11.09 -1.40 14.86
CA GLU A 44 -10.45 -2.70 15.06
C GLU A 44 -10.83 -3.69 13.96
N ASN A 45 -12.11 -3.79 13.60
CA ASN A 45 -12.57 -4.66 12.53
C ASN A 45 -11.94 -4.29 11.17
N MET A 46 -11.92 -3.00 10.82
CA MET A 46 -11.29 -2.54 9.57
C MET A 46 -9.79 -2.86 9.53
N ALA A 47 -9.09 -2.68 10.65
CA ALA A 47 -7.67 -3.01 10.75
C ALA A 47 -7.41 -4.52 10.66
N LEU A 48 -8.28 -5.34 11.25
CA LEU A 48 -8.21 -6.79 11.18
C LEU A 48 -8.46 -7.29 9.75
N ASP A 49 -9.49 -6.78 9.08
CA ASP A 49 -9.82 -7.12 7.71
C ASP A 49 -8.66 -6.77 6.75
N LEU A 50 -8.09 -5.57 6.91
CA LEU A 50 -6.91 -5.16 6.14
C LEU A 50 -5.71 -6.08 6.39
N ARG A 51 -5.49 -6.49 7.64
CA ARG A 51 -4.40 -7.40 7.98
C ARG A 51 -4.59 -8.78 7.33
N VAL A 52 -5.79 -9.37 7.44
CA VAL A 52 -6.11 -10.66 6.82
C VAL A 52 -5.94 -10.59 5.30
N PHE A 53 -6.35 -9.48 4.68
CA PHE A 53 -6.12 -9.23 3.26
C PHE A 53 -4.63 -9.23 2.89
N ILE A 54 -3.79 -8.54 3.68
CA ILE A 54 -2.35 -8.49 3.46
C ILE A 54 -1.67 -9.85 3.68
N GLU A 55 -2.10 -10.61 4.69
CA GLU A 55 -1.59 -11.96 4.98
C GLU A 55 -1.89 -12.95 3.85
N GLY A 56 -2.88 -12.66 2.99
CA GLY A 56 -3.19 -13.45 1.80
C GLY A 56 -2.16 -13.35 0.67
N PHE A 57 -1.22 -12.40 0.73
CA PHE A 57 -0.18 -12.26 -0.29
C PHE A 57 0.98 -13.23 -0.07
N SER A 58 1.55 -13.74 -1.17
CA SER A 58 2.74 -14.60 -1.14
C SER A 58 4.01 -13.88 -0.69
N CYS A 59 3.98 -12.54 -0.63
CA CYS A 59 5.06 -11.68 -0.16
C CYS A 59 4.49 -10.40 0.47
N GLN A 60 5.32 -9.65 1.20
CA GLN A 60 4.90 -8.35 1.71
C GLN A 60 4.66 -7.37 0.55
N PRO A 61 3.53 -6.65 0.52
CA PRO A 61 3.25 -5.69 -0.53
C PRO A 61 4.23 -4.52 -0.46
N LEU A 62 4.80 -4.17 -1.62
CA LEU A 62 5.65 -2.99 -1.76
C LEU A 62 4.77 -1.76 -2.02
N ILE A 63 4.70 -0.85 -1.05
CA ILE A 63 3.96 0.42 -1.18
C ILE A 63 4.96 1.50 -1.59
N TYR A 64 4.86 1.98 -2.83
CA TYR A 64 5.65 3.11 -3.30
C TYR A 64 4.93 4.43 -2.98
N THR A 65 5.60 5.31 -2.24
CA THR A 65 5.06 6.61 -1.76
C THR A 65 5.71 7.81 -2.46
N GLY A 66 6.49 7.60 -3.51
CA GLY A 66 7.10 8.68 -4.30
C GLY A 66 6.17 9.27 -5.37
N SER A 67 6.68 10.22 -6.14
CA SER A 67 5.95 10.80 -7.29
C SER A 67 5.86 9.82 -8.46
N GLY A 68 4.75 9.86 -9.20
CA GLY A 68 4.48 9.05 -10.39
C GLY A 68 3.10 8.42 -10.34
N SER A 69 2.57 7.97 -11.49
CA SER A 69 1.33 7.18 -11.50
C SER A 69 1.61 5.72 -11.12
N THR A 70 0.60 5.00 -10.63
CA THR A 70 0.72 3.56 -10.34
C THR A 70 1.21 2.78 -11.57
N GLU A 71 0.70 3.07 -12.76
CA GLU A 71 1.12 2.42 -14.01
C GLU A 71 2.58 2.71 -14.35
N GLU A 72 3.04 3.95 -14.16
CA GLU A 72 4.43 4.32 -14.44
C GLU A 72 5.40 3.54 -13.52
N VAL A 73 5.06 3.43 -12.24
CA VAL A 73 5.87 2.70 -11.26
C VAL A 73 5.87 1.20 -11.57
N ILE A 74 4.71 0.62 -11.89
CA ILE A 74 4.60 -0.80 -12.28
C ILE A 74 5.47 -1.08 -13.50
N ASN A 75 5.38 -0.25 -14.55
CA ASN A 75 6.18 -0.41 -15.77
C ASN A 75 7.68 -0.35 -15.49
N ARG A 76 8.14 0.56 -14.61
CA ARG A 76 9.55 0.65 -14.21
C ARG A 76 10.01 -0.60 -13.45
N LEU A 77 9.17 -1.14 -12.56
CA LEU A 77 9.49 -2.35 -11.81
C LEU A 77 9.50 -3.60 -12.70
N GLU A 78 8.55 -3.72 -13.63
CA GLU A 78 8.54 -4.80 -14.62
C GLU A 78 9.76 -4.73 -15.55
N TRP A 79 10.14 -3.52 -15.98
CA TRP A 79 11.38 -3.29 -16.72
C TRP A 79 12.58 -3.78 -15.91
N ALA A 80 12.73 -3.34 -14.65
CA ALA A 80 13.85 -3.74 -13.79
C ALA A 80 13.94 -5.25 -13.58
N LEU A 81 12.81 -5.95 -13.43
CA LEU A 81 12.76 -7.41 -13.30
C LEU A 81 13.28 -8.12 -14.56
N THR A 82 13.02 -7.57 -15.75
CA THR A 82 13.50 -8.13 -17.02
C THR A 82 15.03 -8.15 -17.09
N PHE A 83 15.72 -7.17 -16.48
CA PHE A 83 17.19 -7.15 -16.44
C PHE A 83 17.80 -8.07 -15.38
N MET A 84 17.04 -8.46 -14.36
CA MET A 84 17.54 -9.40 -13.35
C MET A 84 17.65 -10.83 -13.90
N GLU A 85 16.95 -11.14 -14.99
CA GLU A 85 17.08 -12.39 -15.73
C GLU A 85 18.26 -12.39 -16.71
N GLU A 86 18.86 -11.22 -16.98
CA GLU A 86 20.04 -11.07 -17.83
C GLU A 86 21.34 -11.03 -17.01
N ASP A 87 22.44 -11.54 -17.59
CA ASP A 87 23.77 -11.59 -16.95
C ASP A 87 24.19 -10.18 -16.45
N PRO A 88 24.59 -10.02 -15.17
CA PRO A 88 25.02 -8.75 -14.59
C PRO A 88 26.04 -7.96 -15.43
N ALA A 89 26.83 -8.65 -16.27
CA ALA A 89 27.76 -8.04 -17.20
C ALA A 89 27.09 -7.16 -18.27
N VAL A 90 25.89 -7.52 -18.73
CA VAL A 90 25.10 -6.77 -19.73
C VAL A 90 24.58 -5.45 -19.13
N LEU A 91 24.18 -5.50 -17.86
CA LEU A 91 23.64 -4.38 -17.09
C LEU A 91 24.70 -3.28 -16.86
N ALA A 92 25.94 -3.69 -16.58
CA ALA A 92 27.07 -2.79 -16.41
C ALA A 92 27.46 -2.07 -17.73
N ASP A 93 27.35 -2.77 -18.86
CA ASP A 93 27.73 -2.23 -20.18
C ASP A 93 26.67 -1.25 -20.72
N PHE A 94 25.38 -1.50 -20.44
CA PHE A 94 24.28 -0.60 -20.82
C PHE A 94 24.25 0.71 -20.01
N CYS A 95 24.50 0.64 -18.70
CA CYS A 95 24.63 1.83 -17.84
C CYS A 95 25.80 2.73 -18.27
N ARG A 96 26.84 2.13 -18.88
CA ARG A 96 27.96 2.87 -19.47
C ARG A 96 27.61 3.57 -20.78
N LYS A 97 26.70 2.99 -21.58
CA LYS A 97 26.32 3.49 -22.91
C LYS A 97 25.26 4.59 -22.89
N ASN A 98 24.44 4.67 -21.85
CA ASN A 98 23.36 5.65 -21.72
C ASN A 98 23.65 6.73 -20.67
N LYS A 99 24.93 7.04 -20.47
CA LYS A 99 25.43 8.13 -19.63
C LYS A 99 25.95 9.26 -20.50
#